data_AF-A0A5M3ZBQ4-F1
#
_entry.id   AF-A0A5M3ZBQ4-F1
#
_cell.length_a   1.000
_cell.length_b   1.000
_cell.length_c   1.000
_cell.angle_alpha   90.00
_cell.angle_beta   90.00
_cell.angle_gamma   90.00
#
_symmetry.space_group_name_H-M   'P 1'
#
loop_
_entity.id
_entity.type
_entity.pdbx_description
1 polymer ?
#
loop_
_entity_poly.entity_id
_entity_poly.type
_entity_poly.pdbx_seq_one_letter_code
_entity_poly.pdbx_strand_id
1 'polypeptide(L)'
;MAPSARTSKRFSTVSGSPSVASSLGNLPSGDPRIAEFHNLRDGLERLENKPLQKQRFVPTPEKSDNLSKLALGAKVERALGRRMTGQDAVMRKPVLNEKTATESSQ
;
A
#
# COMPACT_ATOMS: atom_id res chain seq x y z
N MET A 1 -1.77 27.41 -64.81
CA MET A 1 -1.21 26.60 -63.71
C MET A 1 -2.14 26.68 -62.52
N ALA A 2 -2.82 25.59 -62.15
CA ALA A 2 -3.65 25.54 -60.95
C ALA A 2 -2.82 25.03 -59.76
N PRO A 3 -2.97 25.57 -58.54
CA PRO A 3 -2.22 25.11 -57.38
C PRO A 3 -2.74 23.74 -56.90
N SER A 4 -1.81 22.81 -56.66
CA SER A 4 -2.11 21.49 -56.10
C SER A 4 -2.52 21.61 -54.62
N ALA A 5 -3.79 21.35 -54.31
CA ALA A 5 -4.29 21.26 -52.94
C ALA A 5 -3.84 19.92 -52.32
N ARG A 6 -2.59 19.87 -51.85
CA ARG A 6 -2.05 18.68 -51.17
C ARG A 6 -2.64 18.59 -49.76
N THR A 7 -3.74 17.85 -49.61
CA THR A 7 -4.33 17.48 -48.30
C THR A 7 -3.52 16.37 -47.61
N SER A 8 -2.24 16.63 -47.30
CA SER A 8 -1.45 15.67 -46.50
C SER A 8 -1.62 15.96 -45.02
N LYS A 9 -2.48 15.19 -44.33
CA LYS A 9 -2.50 15.14 -42.87
C LYS A 9 -1.26 14.37 -42.40
N ARG A 10 -0.20 15.11 -42.05
CA ARG A 10 1.01 14.53 -41.46
C ARG A 10 0.78 14.35 -39.95
N PHE A 11 0.57 13.12 -39.52
CA PHE A 11 0.53 12.77 -38.10
C PHE A 11 1.97 12.65 -37.60
N SER A 12 2.57 13.76 -37.17
CA SER A 12 3.91 13.80 -36.58
C SER A 12 3.83 14.17 -35.11
N THR A 13 3.35 13.25 -34.28
CA THR A 13 3.63 13.22 -32.84
C THR A 13 3.41 11.79 -32.36
N VAL A 14 4.48 11.10 -31.95
CA VAL A 14 4.36 9.91 -31.12
C VAL A 14 3.94 10.40 -29.73
N SER A 15 2.64 10.52 -29.50
CA SER A 15 2.08 10.78 -28.18
C SER A 15 1.94 9.46 -27.43
N GLY A 16 2.46 9.37 -26.20
CA GLY A 16 2.35 8.20 -25.31
C GLY A 16 0.93 7.86 -24.82
N SER A 17 -0.10 8.38 -25.51
CA SER A 17 -1.50 8.06 -25.30
C SER A 17 -2.10 7.67 -26.65
N PRO A 18 -2.70 6.46 -26.78
CA PRO A 18 -3.37 6.07 -28.00
C PRO A 18 -4.55 6.99 -28.24
N SER A 19 -4.45 7.83 -29.28
CA SER A 19 -5.58 8.64 -29.74
C SER A 19 -6.56 7.73 -30.48
N VAL A 20 -7.55 7.20 -29.75
CA VAL A 20 -8.70 6.54 -30.36
C VAL A 20 -9.59 7.62 -30.99
N ALA A 21 -9.50 7.79 -32.30
CA ALA A 21 -10.49 8.56 -33.03
C ALA A 21 -11.86 7.89 -32.81
N SER A 22 -12.72 8.51 -32.01
CA SER A 22 -14.07 8.03 -31.76
C SER A 22 -14.91 8.17 -33.04
N SER A 23 -14.91 7.14 -33.88
CA SER A 23 -15.90 7.01 -34.93
C SER A 23 -17.22 6.60 -34.29
N LEU A 24 -18.00 7.59 -33.87
CA LEU A 24 -19.40 7.49 -33.44
C LEU A 24 -20.31 7.04 -34.60
N GLY A 25 -20.14 5.82 -35.07
CA GLY A 25 -21.04 5.20 -36.04
C GLY A 25 -21.23 3.75 -35.65
N ASN A 26 -22.47 3.31 -35.50
CA ASN A 26 -22.84 1.91 -35.31
C ASN A 26 -22.10 1.04 -36.35
N LEU A 27 -20.97 0.47 -35.95
CA LEU A 27 -20.17 -0.39 -36.80
C LEU A 27 -20.83 -1.78 -36.82
N PRO A 28 -21.00 -2.39 -38.00
CA PRO A 28 -21.61 -3.70 -38.12
C PRO A 28 -20.78 -4.72 -37.33
N SER A 29 -21.45 -5.72 -36.73
CA SER A 29 -20.86 -6.77 -35.88
C SER A 29 -19.72 -7.60 -36.51
N GLY A 30 -19.36 -7.34 -37.77
CA GLY A 30 -18.24 -7.95 -38.49
C GLY A 30 -17.05 -7.02 -38.77
N ASP A 31 -16.99 -5.81 -38.19
CA ASP A 31 -15.83 -4.93 -38.38
C ASP A 31 -14.60 -5.49 -37.61
N PRO A 32 -13.45 -5.70 -38.29
CA PRO A 32 -12.24 -6.24 -37.65
C PRO A 32 -11.74 -5.40 -36.46
N ARG A 33 -12.04 -4.10 -36.42
CA ARG A 33 -11.68 -3.22 -35.29
C ARG A 33 -12.46 -3.54 -34.02
N ILE A 34 -13.71 -4.00 -34.17
CA ILE A 34 -14.51 -4.47 -33.03
C ILE A 34 -13.97 -5.82 -32.54
N ALA A 35 -13.58 -6.70 -33.46
CA ALA A 35 -12.99 -7.99 -33.10
C ALA A 35 -11.68 -7.83 -32.31
N GLU A 36 -10.81 -6.90 -32.71
CA GLU A 36 -9.60 -6.55 -31.95
C GLU A 36 -9.93 -6.01 -30.55
N PHE A 37 -10.94 -5.15 -30.44
CA PHE A 37 -11.39 -4.63 -29.14
C PHE A 37 -11.89 -5.75 -28.21
N HIS A 38 -12.67 -6.71 -28.73
CA HIS A 38 -13.11 -7.88 -27.97
C HIS A 38 -11.94 -8.76 -27.54
N ASN A 39 -11.01 -9.05 -28.47
CA ASN A 39 -9.82 -9.84 -28.16
C ASN A 39 -8.96 -9.19 -27.07
N LEU A 40 -8.83 -7.86 -27.10
CA LEU A 40 -8.11 -7.10 -26.07
C LEU A 40 -8.83 -7.14 -24.73
N ARG A 41 -10.16 -6.93 -24.71
CA ARG A 41 -10.99 -7.07 -23.51
C ARG A 41 -10.82 -8.45 -22.89
N ASP A 42 -10.94 -9.50 -23.68
CA ASP A 42 -10.83 -10.88 -23.21
C ASP A 42 -9.41 -11.20 -22.74
N GLY A 43 -8.39 -10.62 -23.38
CA GLY A 43 -7.00 -10.68 -22.92
C GLY A 43 -6.83 -10.06 -21.53
N LEU A 44 -7.37 -8.86 -21.32
CA LEU A 44 -7.31 -8.16 -20.04
C LEU A 44 -8.08 -8.90 -18.94
N GLU A 45 -9.26 -9.45 -19.24
CA GLU A 45 -10.03 -10.25 -18.28
C GLU A 45 -9.29 -11.53 -17.85
N ARG A 46 -8.55 -12.16 -18.76
CA ARG A 46 -7.73 -13.34 -18.43
C ARG A 46 -6.49 -13.00 -17.62
N LEU A 47 -5.92 -11.82 -17.84
CA LEU A 47 -4.78 -11.31 -17.06
C LEU A 47 -5.21 -10.83 -15.66
N GLU A 48 -6.50 -10.55 -15.46
CA GLU A 48 -7.05 -10.18 -14.18
C GLU A 48 -7.02 -11.37 -13.22
N ASN A 49 -6.14 -11.31 -12.21
CA ASN A 49 -6.16 -12.25 -11.11
C ASN A 49 -7.24 -11.89 -10.10
N LYS A 50 -8.49 -12.23 -10.43
CA LYS A 50 -9.68 -12.11 -9.57
C LYS A 50 -9.48 -12.62 -8.12
N PRO A 51 -8.76 -13.72 -7.83
CA PRO A 51 -8.53 -14.14 -6.44
C PRO A 51 -7.56 -13.25 -5.65
N LEU A 52 -6.73 -12.45 -6.33
CA LEU A 52 -5.81 -11.49 -5.69
C LEU A 52 -6.49 -10.16 -5.33
N GLN A 53 -7.66 -9.86 -5.90
CA GLN A 53 -8.45 -8.67 -5.52
C GLN A 53 -9.06 -8.79 -4.12
N LYS A 54 -9.16 -10.00 -3.59
CA LYS A 54 -9.66 -10.27 -2.24
C LYS A 54 -8.52 -10.67 -1.32
N GLN A 55 -8.67 -10.33 -0.05
CA GLN A 55 -7.79 -10.82 0.99
C GLN A 55 -7.86 -12.35 1.02
N ARG A 56 -6.71 -13.02 0.81
CA ARG A 56 -6.61 -14.50 0.69
C ARG A 56 -7.25 -15.24 1.85
N PHE A 57 -7.25 -14.62 3.03
CA PHE A 57 -7.85 -15.18 4.23
C PHE A 57 -8.48 -14.05 5.03
N VAL A 58 -9.81 -14.10 5.18
CA VAL A 58 -10.57 -13.25 6.08
C VAL A 58 -10.80 -14.07 7.37
N PRO A 59 -10.25 -13.63 8.53
CA PRO A 59 -10.46 -14.34 9.78
C PRO A 59 -11.95 -14.40 10.15
N THR A 60 -12.38 -15.52 10.72
CA THR A 60 -13.68 -15.59 11.42
C THR A 60 -13.67 -14.64 12.63
N PRO A 61 -14.84 -14.17 13.09
CA PRO A 61 -14.92 -13.26 14.25
C PRO A 61 -14.24 -13.87 15.51
N GLU A 62 -14.42 -15.17 15.74
CA GLU A 62 -13.76 -15.88 16.83
C GLU A 62 -12.23 -15.83 16.72
N LYS A 63 -11.68 -15.94 15.50
CA LYS A 63 -10.23 -15.88 15.27
C LYS A 63 -9.70 -14.47 15.50
N SER A 64 -10.42 -13.42 15.10
CA SER A 64 -10.02 -12.03 15.43
C SER A 64 -10.05 -11.76 16.93
N ASP A 65 -11.03 -12.31 17.65
CA ASP A 65 -11.13 -12.14 19.10
C ASP A 65 -10.01 -12.86 19.83
N ASN A 66 -9.68 -14.08 19.40
CA ASN A 66 -8.56 -14.84 19.96
C ASN A 66 -7.22 -14.13 19.73
N LEU A 67 -7.00 -13.58 18.54
CA LEU A 67 -5.80 -12.78 18.27
C LEU A 67 -5.74 -11.52 19.15
N SER A 68 -6.88 -10.87 19.38
CA SER A 68 -6.97 -9.69 20.25
C SER A 68 -6.67 -10.04 21.70
N LYS A 69 -7.20 -11.15 22.21
CA LYS A 69 -6.90 -11.68 23.56
C LYS A 69 -5.42 -11.99 23.73
N LEU A 70 -4.80 -12.68 22.76
CA LEU A 70 -3.37 -12.98 22.77
C LEU A 70 -2.53 -11.70 22.78
N ALA A 71 -2.88 -10.72 21.95
CA ALA A 71 -2.19 -9.43 21.92
C ALA A 71 -2.30 -8.66 23.25
N LEU A 72 -3.46 -8.70 23.89
CA LEU A 72 -3.65 -8.10 25.22
C LEU A 72 -2.84 -8.83 26.29
N GLY A 73 -2.87 -10.17 26.32
CA GLY A 73 -2.07 -10.96 27.26
C GLY A 73 -0.58 -10.65 27.14
N ALA A 74 -0.05 -10.60 25.92
CA ALA A 74 1.35 -10.24 25.69
C ALA A 74 1.71 -8.81 26.15
N LYS A 75 0.78 -7.85 26.02
CA LYS A 75 0.96 -6.49 26.55
C LYS A 75 0.97 -6.47 28.06
N VAL A 76 0.09 -7.22 28.72
CA VAL A 76 0.04 -7.35 30.18
C VAL A 76 1.32 -7.97 30.70
N GLU A 77 1.80 -9.07 30.11
CA GLU A 77 3.06 -9.71 30.49
C GLU A 77 4.26 -8.76 30.34
N ARG A 78 4.32 -8.01 29.23
CA ARG A 78 5.36 -6.99 29.03
C ARG A 78 5.29 -5.87 30.07
N ALA A 79 4.09 -5.39 30.37
CA ALA A 79 3.89 -4.33 31.37
C ALA A 79 4.27 -4.81 32.77
N LEU A 80 3.90 -6.04 33.12
CA LEU A 80 4.29 -6.69 34.35
C LEU A 80 5.82 -6.83 34.44
N GLY A 81 6.47 -7.35 33.39
CA GLY A 81 7.92 -7.46 33.35
C GLY A 81 8.62 -6.14 33.60
N ARG A 82 8.16 -5.04 32.98
CA ARG A 82 8.67 -3.69 33.24
C ARG A 82 8.47 -3.25 34.68
N ARG A 83 7.31 -3.51 35.26
CA ARG A 83 7.03 -3.18 36.66
C ARG A 83 7.91 -4.02 37.59
N MET A 84 8.09 -5.31 37.33
CA MET A 84 8.90 -6.25 38.12
C MET A 84 10.40 -5.98 38.00
N THR A 85 10.84 -5.27 36.97
CA THR A 85 12.25 -4.93 36.80
C THR A 85 12.69 -3.92 37.86
N GLY A 86 13.64 -4.28 38.71
CA GLY A 86 14.21 -3.39 39.72
C GLY A 86 13.34 -3.16 40.97
N GLN A 87 12.35 -4.04 41.22
CA GLN A 87 11.60 -4.03 42.49
C GLN A 87 12.43 -4.53 43.67
N ASP A 88 13.42 -5.39 43.41
CA ASP A 88 14.26 -5.92 44.47
C ASP A 88 15.14 -4.81 45.08
N ALA A 89 15.23 -4.80 46.40
CA ALA A 89 16.07 -3.86 47.13
C ALA A 89 17.54 -4.09 46.78
N VAL A 90 18.14 -3.15 46.04
CA VAL A 90 19.57 -3.15 45.76
C VAL A 90 20.28 -2.28 46.79
N MET A 91 21.03 -2.90 47.69
CA MET A 91 21.88 -2.21 48.66
C MET A 91 23.04 -1.51 47.92
N ARG A 92 22.82 -0.25 47.51
CA ARG A 92 23.88 0.58 46.92
C ARG A 92 24.62 1.32 48.02
N LYS A 93 25.95 1.34 47.94
CA LYS A 93 26.77 2.22 48.79
C LYS A 93 26.33 3.67 48.54
N PRO A 94 26.09 4.48 49.59
CA PRO A 94 25.66 5.86 49.43
C PRO A 94 26.72 6.62 48.64
N VAL A 95 26.31 7.30 47.56
CA VAL A 95 27.19 8.17 46.79
C VAL A 95 27.29 9.47 47.57
N LEU A 96 28.34 9.60 48.38
CA LEU A 96 28.65 10.85 49.07
C LEU A 96 29.15 11.84 48.00
N ASN A 97 28.26 12.72 47.54
CA ASN A 97 28.68 13.84 46.69
C ASN A 97 29.36 14.89 47.59
N GLU A 98 30.69 14.84 47.62
CA GLU A 98 31.54 15.73 48.44
C GLU A 98 31.37 17.22 48.09
N LYS A 99 30.78 17.54 46.93
CA LYS A 99 30.62 18.92 46.43
C LYS A 99 29.65 19.79 47.24
N THR A 100 28.75 19.19 48.02
CA THR A 100 27.90 19.93 48.98
C THR A 100 28.48 19.95 50.40
N ALA A 101 29.47 19.10 50.69
CA ALA A 101 30.10 19.06 52.01
C ALA A 101 31.09 20.22 52.21
N THR A 102 31.68 20.74 51.12
CA THR A 102 32.63 21.86 51.17
C THR A 102 31.97 23.23 51.33
N GLU A 103 30.68 23.38 51.00
CA GLU A 103 29.92 24.63 51.21
C GLU A 103 29.47 24.83 52.66
N SER A 104 29.36 23.75 53.44
CA SER A 104 29.01 23.79 54.87
C SER A 104 30.21 24.00 55.82
N SER A 105 31.42 24.21 55.29
CA SER A 105 32.64 24.39 56.09
C SER A 105 33.33 25.74 55.86
N GLN A 106 32.58 26.76 55.40
CA GLN A 106 32.99 28.17 55.43
C GLN A 106 32.14 28.96 56.43
#